data_AF-A0A8H7NUE3-F1
#
_entry.id   AF-A0A8H7NUE3-F1
#
_cell.length_a   1.000
_cell.length_b   1.000
_cell.length_c   1.000
_cell.angle_alpha   90.00
_cell.angle_beta   90.00
_cell.angle_gamma   90.00
#
_symmetry.space_group_name_H-M   'P 1'
#
loop_
_entity.id
_entity.type
_entity.pdbx_description
1 polymer ?
#
loop_
_entity_poly.entity_id
_entity_poly.type
_entity_poly.pdbx_seq_one_letter_code
_entity_poly.pdbx_strand_id
1 'polypeptide(L)'
;MAQPPTAFRHCGIALSNADHIGGILTVLRNALGIPPAHQCSPAPPLPTIPTIEIYGPRGLRRFVRLHMRLTHSHTATRYAVHELLAPGETPSVLAGAGTRTEDGDGDDIPLENEALGQDVLCGPDGFWRGIASDAVAGGLKSGGRVVVDAGPIQHRDPCIGYIFREVPHLPFHPRAPQPRTLVILGDTYDPSAIVPLIELPDVLSSQPTDMVIDTNVPAAAPPTVSLLVHEATDSYIPSSIDPQGRTGRNRSEASVFKKTLERGHSTPEMAGAFARRIGALRVVLNHIGARFPAPDHSGSYADKFRRATMREIERQATEAWQPPQDVYAQAAFDFMRVVLPPHFRKIAHVSESHSSYADVAIAEVETTWQQRTESGGEVKRAQGGMSMEEVEDRVVLGIGATHDRGESMIMEGDL
;
A
#
# COMPACT_ATOMS: atom_id res chain seq x y z
N MET A 1 -3.94 27.23 10.98
CA MET A 1 -4.05 26.35 9.79
C MET A 1 -3.16 25.15 10.05
N ALA A 2 -3.73 23.99 10.36
CA ALA A 2 -2.94 22.76 10.51
C ALA A 2 -2.34 22.41 9.14
N GLN A 3 -1.03 22.16 9.07
CA GLN A 3 -0.43 21.59 7.86
C GLN A 3 -1.16 20.29 7.53
N PRO A 4 -1.52 20.03 6.26
CA PRO A 4 -2.03 18.72 5.88
C PRO A 4 -0.99 17.67 6.27
N PRO A 5 -1.41 16.47 6.71
CA PRO A 5 -0.48 15.44 7.10
C PRO A 5 0.51 15.19 5.96
N THR A 6 1.80 15.22 6.29
CA THR A 6 2.96 14.92 5.43
C THR A 6 3.01 13.45 4.97
N ALA A 7 1.85 12.78 4.87
CA ALA A 7 1.71 11.33 4.76
C ALA A 7 1.76 10.82 3.32
N PHE A 8 1.58 11.68 2.31
CA PHE A 8 1.59 11.28 0.90
C PHE A 8 2.81 11.88 0.21
N ARG A 9 3.90 11.13 0.21
CA ARG A 9 5.19 11.56 -0.36
C ARG A 9 5.61 10.77 -1.60
N HIS A 10 5.34 9.46 -1.62
CA HIS A 10 5.71 8.57 -2.72
C HIS A 10 4.48 7.93 -3.36
N CYS A 11 4.43 7.91 -4.69
CA CYS A 11 3.37 7.27 -5.46
C CYS A 11 3.98 6.32 -6.51
N GLY A 12 3.74 5.03 -6.39
CA GLY A 12 4.14 4.03 -7.38
C GLY A 12 3.01 3.77 -8.39
N ILE A 13 3.32 3.82 -9.67
CA ILE A 13 2.41 3.54 -10.79
C ILE A 13 2.85 2.25 -11.46
N ALA A 14 1.97 1.25 -11.45
CA ALA A 14 2.29 -0.09 -11.95
C ALA A 14 2.23 -0.19 -13.48
N LEU A 15 1.33 0.57 -14.11
CA LEU A 15 1.02 0.48 -15.54
C LEU A 15 0.60 1.84 -16.09
N SER A 16 0.86 2.09 -17.37
CA SER A 16 0.45 3.33 -18.06
C SER A 16 -1.00 3.31 -18.58
N ASN A 17 -1.80 2.31 -18.21
CA ASN A 17 -3.20 2.22 -18.63
C ASN A 17 -4.05 3.27 -17.90
N ALA A 18 -5.06 3.80 -18.59
CA ALA A 18 -5.81 4.98 -18.15
C ALA A 18 -6.53 4.79 -16.80
N ASP A 19 -6.93 3.57 -16.48
CA ASP A 19 -7.53 3.15 -15.22
C ASP A 19 -6.56 3.17 -14.03
N HIS A 20 -5.24 3.16 -14.28
CA HIS A 20 -4.19 3.28 -13.26
C HIS A 20 -3.62 4.70 -13.14
N ILE A 21 -3.59 5.47 -14.23
CA ILE A 21 -2.94 6.81 -14.27
C ILE A 21 -3.88 7.99 -14.45
N GLY A 22 -5.13 7.77 -14.87
CA GLY A 22 -6.07 8.84 -15.23
C GLY A 22 -6.43 9.78 -14.08
N GLY A 23 -6.29 9.32 -12.84
CA GLY A 23 -6.55 10.11 -11.63
C GLY A 23 -5.38 10.99 -11.16
N ILE A 24 -4.17 10.83 -11.72
CA ILE A 24 -2.95 11.47 -11.18
C ILE A 24 -3.09 13.00 -11.13
N LEU A 25 -3.60 13.62 -12.19
CA LEU A 25 -3.79 15.08 -12.24
C LEU A 25 -4.67 15.57 -11.08
N THR A 26 -5.78 14.87 -10.84
CA THR A 26 -6.73 15.19 -9.76
C THR A 26 -6.07 15.03 -8.40
N VAL A 27 -5.29 13.96 -8.18
CA VAL A 27 -4.55 13.74 -6.93
C VAL A 27 -3.55 14.88 -6.70
N LEU A 28 -2.73 15.22 -7.69
CA LEU A 28 -1.73 16.27 -7.58
C LEU A 28 -2.35 17.64 -7.29
N ARG A 29 -3.45 18.00 -7.96
CA ARG A 29 -4.15 19.27 -7.74
C ARG A 29 -4.74 19.39 -6.34
N ASN A 30 -5.24 18.28 -5.78
CA ASN A 30 -5.78 18.29 -4.41
C ASN A 30 -4.68 18.24 -3.35
N ALA A 31 -3.59 17.50 -3.58
CA ALA A 31 -2.54 17.29 -2.59
C ALA A 31 -1.52 18.42 -2.52
N LEU A 32 -1.19 19.07 -3.65
CA LEU A 32 -0.13 20.08 -3.72
C LEU A 32 -0.62 21.51 -3.53
N GLY A 33 -1.92 21.70 -3.32
CA GLY A 33 -2.54 23.00 -3.07
C GLY A 33 -2.63 23.92 -4.29
N ILE A 34 -3.44 24.97 -4.15
CA ILE A 34 -3.65 26.00 -5.18
C ILE A 34 -2.58 27.09 -5.01
N PRO A 35 -1.85 27.48 -6.08
CA PRO A 35 -0.89 28.58 -6.00
C PRO A 35 -1.57 29.88 -5.53
N PRO A 36 -0.86 30.75 -4.78
CA PRO A 36 -1.40 32.06 -4.44
C PRO A 36 -1.67 32.88 -5.71
N ALA A 37 -2.84 33.54 -5.78
CA ALA A 37 -3.15 34.47 -6.86
C ALA A 37 -2.08 35.58 -6.88
N HIS A 38 -1.60 35.92 -8.08
CA HIS A 38 -0.54 36.91 -8.31
C HIS A 38 -0.66 38.14 -7.40
N GLN A 39 0.11 38.18 -6.31
CA GLN A 39 0.44 39.42 -5.64
C GLN A 39 1.73 39.93 -6.29
N CYS A 40 1.74 41.23 -6.63
CA CYS A 40 2.79 41.91 -7.37
C CYS A 40 4.23 41.53 -6.92
N SER A 41 5.10 41.27 -7.91
CA SER A 41 6.56 41.09 -7.82
C SER A 41 7.05 39.75 -7.23
N PRO A 42 8.21 39.24 -7.68
CA PRO A 42 8.34 37.83 -8.05
C PRO A 42 8.07 36.90 -6.87
N ALA A 43 7.19 35.92 -7.11
CA ALA A 43 6.95 34.84 -6.17
C ALA A 43 8.29 34.20 -5.77
N PRO A 44 8.50 33.88 -4.48
CA PRO A 44 9.71 33.18 -4.07
C PRO A 44 9.84 31.88 -4.88
N PRO A 45 11.06 31.49 -5.30
CA PRO A 45 11.26 30.28 -6.07
C PRO A 45 10.71 29.09 -5.27
N LEU A 46 9.86 28.28 -5.91
CA LEU A 46 9.32 27.09 -5.28
C LEU A 46 10.46 26.21 -4.74
N PRO A 47 10.31 25.58 -3.57
CA PRO A 47 11.30 24.66 -3.03
C PRO A 47 11.76 23.67 -4.10
N THR A 48 13.05 23.42 -4.18
CA THR A 48 13.62 22.47 -5.15
C THR A 48 13.22 21.04 -4.83
N ILE A 49 12.95 20.75 -3.54
CA ILE A 49 12.54 19.45 -3.06
C ILE A 49 11.06 19.23 -3.39
N PRO A 50 10.71 18.17 -4.13
CA PRO A 50 9.32 17.84 -4.42
C PRO A 50 8.58 17.39 -3.15
N THR A 51 7.31 17.78 -3.04
CA THR A 51 6.42 17.28 -1.99
C THR A 51 5.95 15.85 -2.30
N ILE A 52 5.75 15.56 -3.60
CA ILE A 52 5.31 14.25 -4.09
C ILE A 52 6.29 13.76 -5.16
N GLU A 53 6.77 12.54 -4.98
CA GLU A 53 7.62 11.82 -5.92
C GLU A 53 6.80 10.67 -6.53
N ILE A 54 6.72 10.62 -7.86
CA ILE A 54 5.96 9.61 -8.61
C ILE A 54 6.95 8.70 -9.31
N TYR A 55 6.83 7.39 -9.12
CA TYR A 55 7.66 6.36 -9.73
C TYR A 55 6.79 5.53 -10.67
N GLY A 56 7.25 5.28 -11.89
CA GLY A 56 6.49 4.44 -12.83
C GLY A 56 7.19 4.21 -14.15
N PRO A 57 6.53 3.52 -15.10
CA PRO A 57 7.15 3.15 -16.37
C PRO A 57 7.50 4.35 -17.24
N ARG A 58 8.38 4.13 -18.22
CA ARG A 58 8.67 5.07 -19.30
C ARG A 58 7.40 5.64 -19.93
N GLY A 59 7.34 6.97 -20.08
CA GLY A 59 6.22 7.70 -20.67
C GLY A 59 5.40 8.47 -19.64
N LEU A 60 5.46 8.06 -18.37
CA LEU A 60 4.70 8.69 -17.29
C LEU A 60 5.07 10.16 -17.09
N ARG A 61 6.35 10.52 -17.20
CA ARG A 61 6.80 11.90 -17.05
C ARG A 61 6.17 12.80 -18.12
N ARG A 62 6.29 12.40 -19.38
CA ARG A 62 5.69 13.14 -20.51
C ARG A 62 4.17 13.21 -20.38
N PHE A 63 3.53 12.13 -19.95
CA PHE A 63 2.08 12.08 -19.71
C PHE A 63 1.63 13.12 -18.68
N VAL A 64 2.23 13.13 -17.49
CA VAL A 64 1.85 14.06 -16.40
C VAL A 64 2.12 15.50 -16.82
N ARG A 65 3.28 15.77 -17.43
CA ARG A 65 3.66 17.10 -17.91
C ARG A 65 2.67 17.63 -18.96
N LEU A 66 2.34 16.83 -19.96
CA LEU A 66 1.40 17.23 -21.02
C LEU A 66 0.01 17.49 -20.45
N HIS A 67 -0.48 16.64 -19.52
CA HIS A 67 -1.78 16.86 -18.88
C HIS A 67 -1.81 18.14 -18.05
N MET A 68 -0.76 18.41 -17.27
CA MET A 68 -0.64 19.66 -16.52
C MET A 68 -0.63 20.88 -17.44
N ARG A 69 0.11 20.83 -18.55
CA ARG A 69 0.19 21.93 -19.53
C ARG A 69 -1.15 22.17 -20.22
N LEU A 70 -1.75 21.13 -20.81
CA LEU A 70 -2.98 21.25 -21.59
C LEU A 70 -4.18 21.69 -20.75
N THR A 71 -4.17 21.39 -19.45
CA THR A 71 -5.23 21.80 -18.52
C THR A 71 -4.93 23.11 -17.79
N HIS A 72 -3.79 23.75 -18.07
CA HIS A 72 -3.31 24.93 -17.35
C HIS A 72 -3.34 24.73 -15.83
N SER A 73 -2.92 23.53 -15.40
CA SER A 73 -2.93 23.12 -14.00
C SER A 73 -1.62 23.47 -13.31
N HIS A 74 -1.73 24.32 -12.28
CA HIS A 74 -0.60 24.79 -11.47
C HIS A 74 -0.75 24.33 -10.02
N THR A 75 0.36 24.12 -9.30
CA THR A 75 0.32 23.65 -7.89
C THR A 75 1.21 24.50 -6.99
N ALA A 76 0.83 24.64 -5.72
CA ALA A 76 1.55 25.51 -4.77
C ALA A 76 2.92 24.94 -4.36
N THR A 77 3.13 23.64 -4.53
CA THR A 77 4.42 22.96 -4.32
C THR A 77 4.75 22.05 -5.50
N ARG A 78 6.00 21.57 -5.57
CA ARG A 78 6.49 20.77 -6.71
C ARG A 78 6.19 19.28 -6.56
N TYR A 79 6.04 18.62 -7.70
CA TYR A 79 6.12 17.16 -7.83
C TYR A 79 7.35 16.75 -8.66
N ALA A 80 7.81 15.52 -8.53
CA ALA A 80 8.81 14.91 -9.40
C ALA A 80 8.29 13.59 -9.99
N VAL A 81 8.69 13.27 -11.23
CA VAL A 81 8.37 11.99 -11.88
C VAL A 81 9.64 11.25 -12.27
N HIS A 82 9.81 10.08 -11.67
CA HIS A 82 10.92 9.16 -11.86
C HIS A 82 10.47 8.03 -12.80
N GLU A 83 11.15 7.90 -13.94
CA GLU A 83 10.85 6.84 -14.90
C GLU A 83 11.74 5.64 -14.63
N LEU A 84 11.11 4.48 -14.43
CA LEU A 84 11.74 3.18 -14.29
C LEU A 84 11.97 2.62 -15.69
N LEU A 85 13.22 2.58 -16.12
CA LEU A 85 13.63 2.23 -17.48
C LEU A 85 14.12 0.79 -17.54
N ALA A 86 13.50 0.00 -18.41
CA ALA A 86 13.86 -1.40 -18.66
C ALA A 86 15.17 -1.48 -19.48
N PRO A 87 15.78 -2.68 -19.63
CA PRO A 87 17.04 -2.81 -20.36
C PRO A 87 16.95 -2.27 -21.79
N GLY A 88 17.81 -1.28 -22.10
CA GLY A 88 17.87 -0.65 -23.42
C GLY A 88 16.83 0.44 -23.68
N GLU A 89 15.96 0.76 -22.72
CA GLU A 89 15.03 1.87 -22.85
C GLU A 89 15.74 3.23 -22.68
N THR A 90 15.25 4.21 -23.43
CA THR A 90 15.57 5.63 -23.22
C THR A 90 14.36 6.33 -22.59
N PRO A 91 14.57 7.30 -21.69
CA PRO A 91 13.48 8.02 -21.05
C PRO A 91 12.57 8.72 -22.07
N SER A 92 11.32 8.96 -21.69
CA SER A 92 10.36 9.67 -22.54
C SER A 92 10.75 11.14 -22.72
N VAL A 93 11.29 11.74 -21.65
CA VAL A 93 11.95 13.04 -21.65
C VAL A 93 13.11 12.97 -20.66
N LEU A 94 14.30 13.44 -21.03
CA LEU A 94 15.47 13.39 -20.16
C LEU A 94 15.24 14.15 -18.84
N ALA A 95 15.56 13.52 -17.71
CA ALA A 95 15.45 14.12 -16.37
C ALA A 95 16.23 15.44 -16.21
N GLY A 96 17.26 15.65 -17.05
CA GLY A 96 18.12 16.84 -17.05
C GLY A 96 17.90 17.80 -18.22
N ALA A 97 16.81 17.70 -18.99
CA ALA A 97 16.46 18.64 -20.06
C ALA A 97 16.05 20.02 -19.51
N GLY A 98 16.91 20.64 -18.70
CA GLY A 98 16.89 22.05 -18.41
C GLY A 98 17.62 22.77 -19.52
N THR A 99 17.02 23.85 -20.03
CA THR A 99 17.53 24.75 -21.07
C THR A 99 17.61 24.19 -22.50
N ARG A 100 16.59 24.55 -23.29
CA ARG A 100 16.58 24.74 -24.76
C ARG A 100 17.60 23.89 -25.52
N THR A 101 17.18 22.72 -25.99
CA THR A 101 17.71 22.22 -27.26
C THR A 101 17.09 23.06 -28.37
N GLU A 102 17.89 23.58 -29.29
CA GLU A 102 17.41 24.30 -30.49
C GLU A 102 16.48 23.42 -31.36
N ASP A 103 16.48 22.11 -31.10
CA ASP A 103 15.71 21.06 -31.79
C ASP A 103 14.63 20.37 -30.92
N GLY A 104 14.35 20.86 -29.70
CA GLY A 104 13.37 20.25 -28.79
C GLY A 104 11.98 20.86 -28.92
N ASP A 105 10.94 20.01 -28.95
CA ASP A 105 9.56 20.46 -28.78
C ASP A 105 9.43 21.18 -27.43
N GLY A 106 8.86 22.39 -27.43
CA GLY A 106 8.65 23.17 -26.20
C GLY A 106 7.83 22.40 -25.16
N ASP A 107 7.14 21.35 -25.60
CA ASP A 107 6.40 20.47 -24.73
C ASP A 107 7.23 19.63 -23.76
N ASP A 108 8.51 19.40 -24.05
CA ASP A 108 9.39 18.58 -23.22
C ASP A 108 10.15 19.39 -22.16
N ILE A 109 9.87 20.70 -22.05
CA ILE A 109 10.44 21.57 -21.01
C ILE A 109 9.67 21.35 -19.68
N PRO A 110 10.35 21.13 -18.54
CA PRO A 110 9.71 21.03 -17.23
C PRO A 110 8.86 22.26 -16.89
N LEU A 111 7.71 22.03 -16.26
CA LEU A 111 6.83 23.11 -15.78
C LEU A 111 7.41 23.77 -14.51
N GLU A 112 6.95 24.98 -14.16
CA GLU A 112 7.45 25.68 -12.97
C GLU A 112 7.13 24.93 -11.67
N ASN A 113 6.06 24.13 -11.65
CA ASN A 113 5.65 23.28 -10.54
C ASN A 113 6.19 21.85 -10.63
N GLU A 114 7.07 21.56 -11.59
CA GLU A 114 7.74 20.28 -11.74
C GLU A 114 9.18 20.40 -11.23
N ALA A 115 9.60 19.46 -10.38
CA ALA A 115 11.00 19.25 -10.02
C ALA A 115 11.62 18.24 -10.98
N LEU A 116 12.95 18.30 -11.16
CA LEU A 116 13.65 17.33 -11.99
C LEU A 116 13.52 15.93 -11.36
N GLY A 117 12.93 15.00 -12.11
CA GLY A 117 12.86 13.60 -11.73
C GLY A 117 14.18 12.86 -11.97
N GLN A 118 14.12 11.52 -11.97
CA GLN A 118 15.28 10.67 -12.27
C GLN A 118 14.95 9.66 -13.38
N ASP A 119 15.95 9.35 -14.18
CA ASP A 119 15.92 8.26 -15.17
C ASP A 119 16.53 7.03 -14.52
N VAL A 120 15.68 6.21 -13.89
CA VAL A 120 16.11 5.09 -13.03
C VAL A 120 16.28 3.84 -13.91
N LEU A 121 17.52 3.56 -14.28
CA LEU A 121 17.88 2.35 -15.02
C LEU A 121 17.77 1.12 -14.11
N CYS A 122 17.25 0.01 -14.65
CA CYS A 122 17.25 -1.25 -13.93
C CYS A 122 18.68 -1.80 -13.76
N GLY A 123 18.87 -2.65 -12.74
CA GLY A 123 20.09 -3.43 -12.56
C GLY A 123 20.32 -4.45 -13.67
N PRO A 124 21.48 -5.14 -13.68
CA PRO A 124 21.82 -6.15 -14.68
C PRO A 124 20.86 -7.36 -14.67
N ASP A 125 20.11 -7.55 -13.60
CA ASP A 125 19.07 -8.57 -13.44
C ASP A 125 17.66 -8.07 -13.78
N GLY A 126 17.52 -6.83 -14.24
CA GLY A 126 16.25 -6.25 -14.67
C GLY A 126 15.39 -5.68 -13.54
N PHE A 127 15.90 -5.56 -12.31
CA PHE A 127 15.16 -4.99 -11.19
C PHE A 127 15.58 -3.57 -10.84
N TRP A 128 14.65 -2.77 -10.33
CA TRP A 128 14.94 -1.45 -9.75
C TRP A 128 14.94 -1.55 -8.23
N ARG A 129 16.12 -1.42 -7.62
CA ARG A 129 16.28 -1.54 -6.17
C ARG A 129 16.39 -0.16 -5.51
N GLY A 130 15.81 -0.02 -4.33
CA GLY A 130 15.91 1.18 -3.52
C GLY A 130 15.41 2.44 -4.22
N ILE A 131 14.35 2.32 -5.03
CA ILE A 131 13.78 3.45 -5.79
C ILE A 131 13.27 4.54 -4.86
N ALA A 132 12.81 4.16 -3.66
CA ALA A 132 12.47 5.08 -2.59
C ALA A 132 12.90 4.49 -1.24
N SER A 133 13.31 5.36 -0.32
CA SER A 133 13.68 4.97 1.05
C SER A 133 13.33 6.08 2.04
N ASP A 134 12.39 5.81 2.94
CA ASP A 134 11.92 6.78 3.93
C ASP A 134 11.91 6.23 5.35
N ALA A 135 12.20 7.10 6.32
CA ALA A 135 12.12 6.77 7.73
C ALA A 135 10.66 6.57 8.17
N VAL A 136 10.41 5.55 9.00
CA VAL A 136 9.09 5.33 9.59
C VAL A 136 8.87 6.30 10.76
N ALA A 137 7.77 7.03 10.75
CA ALA A 137 7.42 7.94 11.84
C ALA A 137 7.06 7.16 13.13
N GLY A 138 7.72 7.49 14.26
CA GLY A 138 7.42 6.90 15.58
C GLY A 138 8.45 7.12 16.71
N GLY A 139 9.46 7.98 16.52
CA GLY A 139 10.40 8.41 17.57
C GLY A 139 11.54 7.44 17.89
N LEU A 140 12.36 7.75 18.90
CA LEU A 140 13.64 7.08 19.25
C LEU A 140 13.56 5.54 19.48
N LYS A 141 12.37 4.94 19.52
CA LYS A 141 12.14 3.50 19.68
C LYS A 141 11.74 2.76 18.38
N SER A 142 11.49 3.48 17.28
CA SER A 142 10.96 2.92 16.02
C SER A 142 11.77 3.34 14.78
N GLY A 143 13.09 3.51 14.91
CA GLY A 143 13.95 4.17 13.91
C GLY A 143 14.12 3.47 12.56
N GLY A 144 13.29 2.49 12.19
CA GLY A 144 13.39 1.79 10.91
C GLY A 144 13.09 2.65 9.68
N ARG A 145 13.38 2.11 8.51
CA ARG A 145 13.05 2.69 7.20
C ARG A 145 12.20 1.74 6.37
N VAL A 146 11.41 2.27 5.44
CA VAL A 146 10.80 1.48 4.36
C VAL A 146 11.62 1.67 3.11
N VAL A 147 12.06 0.58 2.51
CA VAL A 147 12.73 0.55 1.21
C VAL A 147 11.76 -0.02 0.18
N VAL A 148 11.66 0.65 -0.96
CA VAL A 148 10.81 0.22 -2.08
C VAL A 148 11.71 -0.27 -3.20
N ASP A 149 11.44 -1.48 -3.68
CA ASP A 149 11.98 -2.00 -4.93
C ASP A 149 10.83 -2.20 -5.94
N ALA A 150 11.20 -2.37 -7.19
CA ALA A 150 10.29 -2.67 -8.27
C ALA A 150 10.88 -3.71 -9.22
N GLY A 151 10.02 -4.47 -9.88
CA GLY A 151 10.44 -5.44 -10.90
C GLY A 151 9.36 -5.70 -11.93
N PRO A 152 9.74 -6.25 -13.09
CA PRO A 152 8.82 -6.48 -14.19
C PRO A 152 7.83 -7.60 -13.85
N ILE A 153 6.59 -7.43 -14.31
CA ILE A 153 5.55 -8.47 -14.32
C ILE A 153 4.97 -8.57 -15.74
N GLN A 154 4.48 -9.75 -16.12
CA GLN A 154 3.97 -9.95 -17.47
C GLN A 154 2.51 -9.50 -17.56
N HIS A 155 2.26 -8.58 -18.48
CA HIS A 155 0.95 -8.10 -18.90
C HIS A 155 0.97 -7.87 -20.43
N ARG A 156 -0.13 -7.42 -21.02
CA ARG A 156 -0.18 -7.06 -22.44
C ARG A 156 0.79 -5.92 -22.77
N ASP A 157 0.83 -4.95 -21.88
CA ASP A 157 1.71 -3.78 -21.93
C ASP A 157 2.75 -3.87 -20.79
N PRO A 158 3.91 -3.19 -20.90
CA PRO A 158 4.93 -3.21 -19.84
C PRO A 158 4.35 -2.81 -18.48
N CYS A 159 4.46 -3.70 -17.50
CA CYS A 159 3.88 -3.53 -16.18
C CYS A 159 4.90 -3.84 -15.08
N ILE A 160 4.73 -3.18 -13.94
CA ILE A 160 5.69 -3.17 -12.83
C ILE A 160 4.99 -3.60 -11.55
N GLY A 161 5.59 -4.53 -10.81
CA GLY A 161 5.23 -4.84 -9.43
C GLY A 161 6.16 -4.13 -8.45
N TYR A 162 5.62 -3.74 -7.29
CA TYR A 162 6.36 -3.05 -6.23
C TYR A 162 6.49 -3.93 -4.97
N ILE A 163 7.65 -3.85 -4.33
CA ILE A 163 7.93 -4.54 -3.07
C ILE A 163 8.36 -3.51 -2.03
N PHE A 164 7.60 -3.42 -0.94
CA PHE A 164 7.90 -2.56 0.19
C PHE A 164 8.46 -3.40 1.33
N ARG A 165 9.67 -3.08 1.80
CA ARG A 165 10.30 -3.78 2.93
C ARG A 165 10.56 -2.83 4.08
N GLU A 166 10.07 -3.21 5.24
CA GLU A 166 10.46 -2.61 6.51
C GLU A 166 11.89 -3.05 6.84
N VAL A 167 12.75 -2.10 7.16
CA VAL A 167 14.15 -2.32 7.53
C VAL A 167 14.35 -1.74 8.93
N PRO A 168 14.51 -2.59 9.96
CA PRO A 168 14.80 -2.14 11.31
C PRO A 168 16.13 -1.40 11.37
N HIS A 169 16.23 -0.38 12.22
CA HIS A 169 17.48 0.33 12.47
C HIS A 169 18.40 -0.38 13.47
N LEU A 170 17.82 -1.18 14.37
CA LEU A 170 18.57 -1.97 15.33
C LEU A 170 18.74 -3.41 14.82
N PRO A 171 19.84 -4.08 15.23
CA PRO A 171 20.06 -5.50 14.91
C PRO A 171 18.88 -6.36 15.36
N PHE A 172 18.64 -7.44 14.62
CA PHE A 172 17.55 -8.36 14.89
C PHE A 172 17.65 -8.94 16.32
N HIS A 173 16.57 -8.79 17.09
CA HIS A 173 16.42 -9.46 18.38
C HIS A 173 15.41 -10.62 18.23
N PRO A 174 15.67 -11.84 18.76
CA PRO A 174 14.78 -12.99 18.58
C PRO A 174 13.33 -12.79 19.05
N ARG A 175 13.12 -11.89 20.01
CA ARG A 175 11.79 -11.51 20.52
C ARG A 175 11.18 -10.29 19.83
N ALA A 176 11.88 -9.68 18.88
CA ALA A 176 11.34 -8.56 18.11
C ALA A 176 10.37 -9.07 17.03
N PRO A 177 9.36 -8.27 16.66
CA PRO A 177 8.56 -8.53 15.48
C PRO A 177 9.44 -8.69 14.23
N GLN A 178 9.04 -9.58 13.34
CA GLN A 178 9.64 -9.70 12.02
C GLN A 178 9.32 -8.44 11.20
N PRO A 179 10.28 -7.93 10.42
CA PRO A 179 10.03 -6.81 9.52
C PRO A 179 9.00 -7.21 8.47
N ARG A 180 8.08 -6.30 8.15
CA ARG A 180 7.03 -6.57 7.16
C ARG A 180 7.57 -6.43 5.74
N THR A 181 7.04 -7.30 4.86
CA THR A 181 7.23 -7.21 3.41
C THR A 181 5.86 -7.18 2.74
N LEU A 182 5.60 -6.17 1.93
CA LEU A 182 4.37 -6.05 1.15
C LEU A 182 4.72 -6.16 -0.33
N VAL A 183 3.99 -7.00 -1.06
CA VAL A 183 4.10 -7.13 -2.51
C VAL A 183 2.81 -6.60 -3.11
N ILE A 184 2.90 -5.54 -3.92
CA ILE A 184 1.75 -4.91 -4.57
C ILE A 184 2.00 -4.98 -6.07
N LEU A 185 1.16 -5.74 -6.76
CA LEU A 185 1.26 -5.93 -8.20
C LEU A 185 0.27 -5.02 -8.93
N GLY A 186 0.65 -4.58 -10.13
CA GLY A 186 -0.31 -4.07 -11.12
C GLY A 186 -1.01 -5.21 -11.84
N ASP A 187 -1.49 -4.90 -13.05
CA ASP A 187 -2.10 -5.89 -13.91
C ASP A 187 -1.06 -6.90 -14.38
N THR A 188 -1.39 -8.18 -14.32
CA THR A 188 -0.52 -9.27 -14.72
C THR A 188 -1.28 -10.56 -14.97
N TYR A 189 -0.77 -11.36 -15.90
CA TYR A 189 -1.10 -12.78 -16.02
C TYR A 189 0.03 -13.71 -15.53
N ASP A 190 1.25 -13.18 -15.36
CA ASP A 190 2.38 -13.92 -14.81
C ASP A 190 3.38 -12.97 -14.10
N PRO A 191 3.36 -12.93 -12.76
CA PRO A 191 4.33 -12.18 -11.98
C PRO A 191 5.61 -12.97 -11.64
N SER A 192 5.85 -14.14 -12.24
CA SER A 192 7.00 -14.99 -11.92
C SER A 192 8.36 -14.30 -12.03
N ALA A 193 8.48 -13.31 -12.91
CA ALA A 193 9.72 -12.57 -13.12
C ALA A 193 10.17 -11.76 -11.89
N ILE A 194 9.27 -11.36 -11.00
CA ILE A 194 9.61 -10.59 -9.79
C ILE A 194 10.00 -11.49 -8.60
N VAL A 195 9.80 -12.80 -8.70
CA VAL A 195 10.06 -13.75 -7.59
C VAL A 195 11.49 -13.73 -7.08
N PRO A 196 12.54 -13.69 -7.93
CA PRO A 196 13.92 -13.60 -7.44
C PRO A 196 14.17 -12.37 -6.55
N LEU A 197 13.51 -11.25 -6.85
CA LEU A 197 13.59 -10.03 -6.04
C LEU A 197 12.87 -10.19 -4.69
N ILE A 198 11.80 -10.99 -4.63
CA ILE A 198 11.10 -11.30 -3.37
C ILE A 198 11.97 -12.20 -2.48
N GLU A 199 12.55 -13.27 -3.05
CA GLU A 199 13.26 -14.31 -2.32
C GLU A 199 14.68 -13.92 -1.89
N LEU A 200 15.37 -13.08 -2.68
CA LEU A 200 16.74 -12.64 -2.43
C LEU A 200 16.80 -11.12 -2.16
N PRO A 201 16.34 -10.64 -1.00
CA PRO A 201 16.49 -9.25 -0.65
C PRO A 201 17.98 -8.92 -0.43
N ASP A 202 18.58 -8.15 -1.34
CA ASP A 202 19.90 -7.53 -1.18
C ASP A 202 19.98 -6.55 0.01
N VAL A 203 18.90 -6.38 0.76
CA VAL A 203 18.83 -5.50 1.94
C VAL A 203 19.78 -5.97 3.07
N LEU A 204 20.31 -7.19 2.99
CA LEU A 204 21.40 -7.65 3.87
C LEU A 204 22.81 -7.26 3.40
N SER A 205 23.01 -6.81 2.16
CA SER A 205 24.34 -6.46 1.61
C SER A 205 24.70 -4.97 1.70
N SER A 206 23.76 -4.11 2.08
CA SER A 206 23.97 -2.64 2.21
C SER A 206 24.16 -2.14 3.66
N GLN A 207 24.50 -3.03 4.60
CA GLN A 207 24.93 -2.60 5.94
C GLN A 207 26.32 -1.95 5.83
N PRO A 208 26.57 -0.79 6.47
CA PRO A 208 27.93 -0.29 6.64
C PRO A 208 28.74 -1.35 7.39
N THR A 209 29.91 -1.69 6.85
CA THR A 209 30.85 -2.74 7.28
C THR A 209 31.44 -2.60 8.69
N ASP A 210 30.94 -1.70 9.55
CA ASP A 210 31.51 -1.43 10.88
C ASP A 210 30.76 -2.09 12.04
N MET A 211 29.84 -3.02 11.76
CA MET A 211 29.19 -3.81 12.82
C MET A 211 29.63 -5.27 12.73
N VAL A 212 30.41 -5.71 13.73
CA VAL A 212 30.78 -7.11 13.95
C VAL A 212 29.50 -7.93 14.10
N ILE A 213 29.16 -8.68 13.05
CA ILE A 213 28.07 -9.66 13.08
C ILE A 213 28.61 -10.87 13.84
N ASP A 214 28.07 -11.13 15.03
CA ASP A 214 28.28 -12.40 15.73
C ASP A 214 27.71 -13.53 14.86
N THR A 215 28.61 -14.35 14.33
CA THR A 215 28.35 -15.39 13.32
C THR A 215 27.56 -16.60 13.83
N ASN A 216 27.07 -16.55 15.08
CA ASN A 216 26.33 -17.65 15.72
C ASN A 216 24.79 -17.52 15.68
N VAL A 217 24.23 -16.54 14.96
CA VAL A 217 22.77 -16.50 14.73
C VAL A 217 22.46 -17.31 13.46
N PRO A 218 21.74 -18.44 13.56
CA PRO A 218 21.39 -19.25 12.38
C PRO A 218 20.64 -18.38 11.37
N ALA A 219 21.04 -18.54 10.10
CA ALA A 219 20.56 -17.80 8.94
C ALA A 219 19.08 -17.41 9.07
N ALA A 220 18.79 -16.12 8.94
CA ALA A 220 17.45 -15.59 9.03
C ALA A 220 16.48 -16.47 8.22
N ALA A 221 15.46 -17.03 8.88
CA ALA A 221 14.38 -17.75 8.20
C ALA A 221 13.91 -16.95 6.98
N PRO A 222 13.54 -17.63 5.87
CA PRO A 222 13.24 -16.98 4.60
C PRO A 222 12.24 -15.83 4.79
N PRO A 223 12.40 -14.72 4.06
CA PRO A 223 11.55 -13.55 4.22
C PRO A 223 10.09 -13.93 3.95
N THR A 224 9.25 -13.84 4.97
CA THR A 224 7.80 -14.09 4.83
C THR A 224 7.13 -12.84 4.25
N VAL A 225 6.40 -12.99 3.15
CA VAL A 225 5.60 -11.90 2.58
C VAL A 225 4.38 -11.67 3.47
N SER A 226 4.32 -10.51 4.12
CA SER A 226 3.25 -10.17 5.09
C SER A 226 1.90 -9.92 4.42
N LEU A 227 1.93 -9.37 3.20
CA LEU A 227 0.75 -9.09 2.40
C LEU A 227 1.10 -9.14 0.91
N LEU A 228 0.28 -9.85 0.15
CA LEU A 228 0.20 -9.76 -1.30
C LEU A 228 -1.08 -9.02 -1.70
N VAL A 229 -0.95 -7.99 -2.53
CA VAL A 229 -2.06 -7.39 -3.29
C VAL A 229 -1.88 -7.80 -4.74
N HIS A 230 -2.83 -8.57 -5.27
CA HIS A 230 -2.77 -9.16 -6.61
C HIS A 230 -4.06 -8.87 -7.38
N GLU A 231 -3.99 -8.64 -8.68
CA GLU A 231 -5.19 -8.52 -9.51
C GLU A 231 -5.96 -9.85 -9.62
N ALA A 232 -7.28 -9.79 -9.75
CA ALA A 232 -8.14 -10.93 -10.04
C ALA A 232 -9.29 -10.50 -10.97
N THR A 233 -8.92 -10.09 -12.18
CA THR A 233 -9.82 -9.39 -13.11
C THR A 233 -11.04 -10.21 -13.52
N ASP A 234 -10.89 -11.53 -13.71
CA ASP A 234 -12.01 -12.37 -14.12
C ASP A 234 -12.04 -13.73 -13.41
N SER A 235 -13.24 -14.20 -13.10
CA SER A 235 -13.51 -15.44 -12.36
C SER A 235 -14.70 -16.18 -12.96
N TYR A 236 -14.73 -17.51 -12.78
CA TYR A 236 -15.89 -18.31 -13.09
C TYR A 236 -16.83 -18.35 -11.89
N ILE A 237 -18.10 -17.98 -12.07
CA ILE A 237 -19.12 -18.07 -11.03
C ILE A 237 -20.08 -19.22 -11.40
N PRO A 238 -20.22 -20.23 -10.53
CA PRO A 238 -21.04 -21.40 -10.83
C PRO A 238 -22.54 -21.05 -10.85
N SER A 239 -23.33 -21.87 -11.57
CA SER A 239 -24.78 -21.69 -11.70
C SER A 239 -25.55 -21.80 -10.38
N SER A 240 -24.97 -22.45 -9.36
CA SER A 240 -25.51 -22.47 -7.99
C SER A 240 -25.53 -21.08 -7.35
N ILE A 241 -24.63 -20.18 -7.78
CA ILE A 241 -24.53 -18.80 -7.31
C ILE A 241 -25.16 -17.83 -8.32
N ASP A 242 -24.94 -18.06 -9.62
CA ASP A 242 -25.44 -17.23 -10.71
C ASP A 242 -26.33 -18.01 -11.70
N PRO A 243 -27.52 -18.46 -11.27
CA PRO A 243 -28.42 -19.26 -12.12
C PRO A 243 -28.95 -18.48 -13.33
N GLN A 244 -28.89 -17.14 -13.30
CA GLN A 244 -29.36 -16.27 -14.36
C GLN A 244 -28.25 -15.85 -15.34
N GLY A 245 -26.99 -16.22 -15.07
CA GLY A 245 -25.83 -15.87 -15.89
C GLY A 245 -25.56 -14.35 -15.96
N ARG A 246 -25.75 -13.64 -14.84
CA ARG A 246 -25.53 -12.19 -14.68
C ARG A 246 -24.07 -11.80 -14.87
N THR A 247 -23.15 -12.64 -14.43
CA THR A 247 -21.68 -12.47 -14.59
C THR A 247 -21.21 -12.93 -15.98
N GLY A 248 -22.10 -13.57 -16.75
CA GLY A 248 -21.95 -13.89 -18.16
C GLY A 248 -22.49 -15.28 -18.49
N ARG A 249 -23.15 -15.41 -19.64
CA ARG A 249 -23.74 -16.67 -20.12
C ARG A 249 -22.71 -17.57 -20.78
N ASN A 250 -22.94 -18.89 -20.74
CA ASN A 250 -22.12 -19.91 -21.39
C ASN A 250 -20.63 -19.84 -21.02
N ARG A 251 -20.35 -19.49 -19.76
CA ARG A 251 -19.00 -19.47 -19.20
C ARG A 251 -18.69 -20.81 -18.54
N SER A 252 -17.43 -21.20 -18.58
CA SER A 252 -16.85 -22.36 -17.90
C SER A 252 -15.49 -21.96 -17.36
N GLU A 253 -14.98 -22.64 -16.34
CA GLU A 253 -13.64 -22.37 -15.77
C GLU A 253 -12.57 -22.25 -16.86
N ALA A 254 -12.49 -23.24 -17.76
CA ALA A 254 -11.54 -23.25 -18.87
C ALA A 254 -11.69 -22.07 -19.84
N SER A 255 -12.93 -21.68 -20.16
CA SER A 255 -13.16 -20.55 -21.08
C SER A 255 -12.90 -19.19 -20.44
N VAL A 256 -13.15 -19.06 -19.14
CA VAL A 256 -12.78 -17.87 -18.37
C VAL A 256 -11.27 -17.78 -18.32
N PHE A 257 -10.58 -18.79 -17.82
CA PHE A 257 -9.13 -18.85 -17.72
C PHE A 257 -8.44 -18.45 -19.03
N LYS A 258 -8.83 -19.09 -20.14
CA LYS A 258 -8.27 -18.79 -21.46
C LYS A 258 -8.46 -17.32 -21.87
N LYS A 259 -9.66 -16.77 -21.69
CA LYS A 259 -9.97 -15.37 -22.07
C LYS A 259 -9.27 -14.35 -21.17
N THR A 260 -9.13 -14.66 -19.89
CA THR A 260 -8.42 -13.81 -18.93
C THR A 260 -6.94 -13.72 -19.29
N LEU A 261 -6.33 -14.87 -19.58
CA LEU A 261 -4.94 -14.98 -20.02
C LEU A 261 -4.72 -14.25 -21.36
N GLU A 262 -5.60 -14.43 -22.35
CA GLU A 262 -5.54 -13.73 -23.65
C GLU A 262 -5.58 -12.20 -23.51
N ARG A 263 -6.22 -11.69 -22.46
CA ARG A 263 -6.28 -10.25 -22.15
C ARG A 263 -5.11 -9.76 -21.30
N GLY A 264 -4.22 -10.66 -20.89
CA GLY A 264 -3.06 -10.35 -20.06
C GLY A 264 -3.37 -10.19 -18.57
N HIS A 265 -4.46 -10.77 -18.07
CA HIS A 265 -4.89 -10.65 -16.68
C HIS A 265 -4.87 -12.00 -15.94
N SER A 266 -5.18 -11.96 -14.64
CA SER A 266 -5.22 -13.13 -13.77
C SER A 266 -6.63 -13.51 -13.29
N THR A 267 -6.83 -14.80 -13.04
CA THR A 267 -7.96 -15.32 -12.27
C THR A 267 -7.62 -15.40 -10.77
N PRO A 268 -8.61 -15.58 -9.88
CA PRO A 268 -8.34 -15.75 -8.45
C PRO A 268 -7.43 -16.95 -8.15
N GLU A 269 -7.56 -18.04 -8.89
CA GLU A 269 -6.69 -19.21 -8.74
C GLU A 269 -5.23 -18.90 -9.08
N MET A 270 -4.98 -18.09 -10.12
CA MET A 270 -3.63 -17.65 -10.47
C MET A 270 -3.02 -16.79 -9.36
N ALA A 271 -3.80 -15.86 -8.82
CA ALA A 271 -3.38 -15.02 -7.69
C ALA A 271 -3.07 -15.87 -6.44
N GLY A 272 -3.91 -16.85 -6.13
CA GLY A 272 -3.70 -17.78 -5.01
C GLY A 272 -2.47 -18.67 -5.20
N ALA A 273 -2.25 -19.21 -6.40
CA ALA A 273 -1.08 -20.01 -6.72
C ALA A 273 0.22 -19.19 -6.56
N PHE A 274 0.22 -17.93 -6.99
CA PHE A 274 1.35 -17.03 -6.77
C PHE A 274 1.57 -16.73 -5.28
N ALA A 275 0.50 -16.47 -4.53
CA ALA A 275 0.55 -16.26 -3.09
C ALA A 275 1.21 -17.44 -2.35
N ARG A 276 0.88 -18.68 -2.76
CA ARG A 276 1.49 -19.89 -2.24
C ARG A 276 2.99 -19.92 -2.53
N ARG A 277 3.37 -19.63 -3.77
CA ARG A 277 4.77 -19.65 -4.23
C ARG A 277 5.67 -18.72 -3.43
N ILE A 278 5.20 -17.51 -3.13
CA ILE A 278 5.99 -16.50 -2.40
C ILE A 278 5.86 -16.59 -0.88
N GLY A 279 5.13 -17.58 -0.35
CA GLY A 279 4.89 -17.73 1.08
C GLY A 279 4.14 -16.54 1.69
N ALA A 280 3.15 -15.99 0.99
CA ALA A 280 2.35 -14.88 1.49
C ALA A 280 1.53 -15.31 2.72
N LEU A 281 1.48 -14.46 3.74
CA LEU A 281 0.70 -14.65 4.96
C LEU A 281 -0.73 -14.12 4.82
N ARG A 282 -0.94 -13.16 3.91
CA ARG A 282 -2.24 -12.53 3.63
C ARG A 282 -2.34 -12.21 2.15
N VAL A 283 -3.53 -12.38 1.60
CA VAL A 283 -3.84 -12.10 0.20
C VAL A 283 -5.03 -11.17 0.12
N VAL A 284 -4.87 -10.08 -0.63
CA VAL A 284 -5.95 -9.19 -1.03
C VAL A 284 -6.04 -9.21 -2.54
N LEU A 285 -7.22 -9.53 -3.05
CA LEU A 285 -7.52 -9.54 -4.48
C LEU A 285 -8.05 -8.16 -4.86
N ASN A 286 -7.43 -7.49 -5.81
CA ASN A 286 -7.83 -6.18 -6.32
C ASN A 286 -8.16 -6.25 -7.82
N HIS A 287 -8.51 -5.11 -8.42
CA HIS A 287 -8.78 -4.98 -9.85
C HIS A 287 -9.82 -6.00 -10.34
N ILE A 288 -10.88 -6.17 -9.55
CA ILE A 288 -11.96 -7.13 -9.84
C ILE A 288 -12.83 -6.56 -10.96
N GLY A 289 -13.05 -7.35 -12.02
CA GLY A 289 -13.77 -6.88 -13.19
C GLY A 289 -15.19 -6.38 -12.87
N ALA A 290 -15.59 -5.27 -13.51
CA ALA A 290 -16.87 -4.57 -13.27
C ALA A 290 -18.14 -5.42 -13.47
N ARG A 291 -18.02 -6.62 -14.05
CA ARG A 291 -19.12 -7.60 -14.14
C ARG A 291 -19.50 -8.21 -12.78
N PHE A 292 -18.59 -8.21 -11.82
CA PHE A 292 -18.83 -8.73 -10.49
C PHE A 292 -19.35 -7.59 -9.62
N PRO A 293 -20.59 -7.69 -9.11
CA PRO A 293 -21.20 -6.57 -8.44
C PRO A 293 -20.60 -6.39 -7.04
N ALA A 294 -20.14 -5.17 -6.74
CA ALA A 294 -19.64 -4.81 -5.42
C ALA A 294 -20.71 -5.06 -4.35
N PRO A 295 -20.36 -5.63 -3.17
CA PRO A 295 -21.29 -5.81 -2.06
C PRO A 295 -21.82 -4.46 -1.57
N ASP A 296 -23.13 -4.33 -1.54
CA ASP A 296 -23.81 -3.18 -0.93
C ASP A 296 -24.16 -3.60 0.49
N HIS A 297 -23.71 -2.87 1.50
CA HIS A 297 -23.84 -3.27 2.91
C HIS A 297 -25.29 -3.13 3.44
N SER A 298 -26.28 -3.11 2.53
CA SER A 298 -27.70 -2.88 2.75
C SER A 298 -28.50 -4.12 3.15
N GLY A 299 -27.93 -5.33 3.11
CA GLY A 299 -28.60 -6.56 3.57
C GLY A 299 -29.62 -7.18 2.61
N SER A 300 -29.86 -6.58 1.44
CA SER A 300 -30.89 -7.02 0.46
C SER A 300 -30.62 -8.38 -0.23
N TYR A 301 -31.59 -8.92 -0.98
CA TYR A 301 -31.36 -10.11 -1.81
C TYR A 301 -30.26 -9.92 -2.86
N ALA A 302 -30.17 -8.72 -3.46
CA ALA A 302 -29.06 -8.36 -4.35
C ALA A 302 -27.71 -8.41 -3.61
N ASP A 303 -27.70 -8.04 -2.33
CA ASP A 303 -26.54 -8.17 -1.44
C ASP A 303 -26.21 -9.64 -1.13
N LYS A 304 -27.19 -10.56 -1.04
CA LYS A 304 -26.91 -12.00 -0.95
C LYS A 304 -26.16 -12.52 -2.20
N PHE A 305 -26.61 -12.17 -3.40
CA PHE A 305 -25.93 -12.55 -4.65
C PHE A 305 -24.52 -11.95 -4.76
N ARG A 306 -24.39 -10.64 -4.48
CA ARG A 306 -23.09 -9.92 -4.46
C ARG A 306 -22.10 -10.58 -3.53
N ARG A 307 -22.50 -10.83 -2.28
CA ARG A 307 -21.64 -11.51 -1.28
C ARG A 307 -21.29 -12.93 -1.68
N ALA A 308 -22.25 -13.70 -2.22
CA ALA A 308 -21.95 -15.05 -2.69
C ALA A 308 -20.95 -15.04 -3.85
N THR A 309 -21.06 -14.07 -4.76
CA THR A 309 -20.11 -13.88 -5.88
C THR A 309 -18.71 -13.54 -5.36
N MET A 310 -18.59 -12.58 -4.43
CA MET A 310 -17.29 -12.21 -3.87
C MET A 310 -16.68 -13.34 -3.04
N ARG A 311 -17.49 -14.04 -2.23
CA ARG A 311 -17.02 -15.23 -1.48
C ARG A 311 -16.52 -16.34 -2.39
N GLU A 312 -17.10 -16.50 -3.57
CA GLU A 312 -16.62 -17.49 -4.53
C GLU A 312 -15.26 -17.11 -5.12
N ILE A 313 -15.06 -15.83 -5.44
CA ILE A 313 -13.76 -15.28 -5.86
C ILE A 313 -12.71 -15.50 -4.77
N GLU A 314 -13.05 -15.19 -3.52
CA GLU A 314 -12.20 -15.41 -2.34
C GLU A 314 -11.88 -16.90 -2.13
N ARG A 315 -12.88 -17.78 -2.29
CA ARG A 315 -12.73 -19.24 -2.15
C ARG A 315 -11.73 -19.79 -3.18
N GLN A 316 -11.89 -19.45 -4.46
CA GLN A 316 -11.01 -19.89 -5.54
C GLN A 316 -9.55 -19.53 -5.28
N ALA A 317 -9.28 -18.28 -4.90
CA ALA A 317 -7.93 -17.86 -4.52
C ALA A 317 -7.43 -18.56 -3.26
N THR A 318 -8.29 -18.73 -2.25
CA THR A 318 -7.92 -19.39 -0.98
C THR A 318 -7.53 -20.86 -1.20
N GLU A 319 -8.25 -21.59 -2.04
CA GLU A 319 -7.93 -22.97 -2.37
C GLU A 319 -6.63 -23.11 -3.15
N ALA A 320 -6.37 -22.19 -4.09
CA ALA A 320 -5.09 -22.13 -4.79
C ALA A 320 -3.95 -21.61 -3.92
N TRP A 321 -4.23 -20.85 -2.87
CA TRP A 321 -3.23 -20.37 -1.91
C TRP A 321 -2.84 -21.44 -0.88
N GLN A 322 -3.79 -22.24 -0.39
CA GLN A 322 -3.59 -23.19 0.73
C GLN A 322 -2.99 -22.51 1.98
N PRO A 323 -3.62 -21.45 2.52
CA PRO A 323 -3.17 -20.84 3.76
C PRO A 323 -3.39 -21.77 4.97
N PRO A 324 -2.79 -21.44 6.13
CA PRO A 324 -3.15 -22.06 7.39
C PRO A 324 -4.65 -21.95 7.71
N GLN A 325 -5.14 -22.79 8.61
CA GLN A 325 -6.55 -22.82 9.02
C GLN A 325 -7.03 -21.43 9.48
N ASP A 326 -8.29 -21.11 9.14
CA ASP A 326 -8.98 -19.84 9.45
C ASP A 326 -8.43 -18.57 8.77
N VAL A 327 -7.55 -18.73 7.78
CA VAL A 327 -7.08 -17.63 6.93
C VAL A 327 -7.63 -17.82 5.51
N TYR A 328 -8.08 -16.73 4.89
CA TYR A 328 -8.63 -16.74 3.54
C TYR A 328 -8.22 -15.47 2.79
N ALA A 329 -8.21 -15.54 1.46
CA ALA A 329 -7.99 -14.39 0.58
C ALA A 329 -9.19 -13.44 0.65
N GLN A 330 -8.95 -12.14 0.66
CA GLN A 330 -10.02 -11.13 0.77
C GLN A 330 -10.19 -10.40 -0.56
N ALA A 331 -11.41 -10.32 -1.07
CA ALA A 331 -11.73 -9.47 -2.21
C ALA A 331 -11.80 -8.00 -1.74
N ALA A 332 -11.00 -7.14 -2.35
CA ALA A 332 -10.99 -5.73 -2.03
C ALA A 332 -12.32 -5.06 -2.42
N PHE A 333 -12.70 -4.07 -1.62
CA PHE A 333 -13.80 -3.15 -1.91
C PHE A 333 -13.35 -1.72 -1.61
N ASP A 334 -14.02 -0.75 -2.21
CA ASP A 334 -13.65 0.66 -2.06
C ASP A 334 -13.62 1.06 -0.58
N PHE A 335 -12.56 1.79 -0.19
CA PHE A 335 -12.28 2.23 1.18
C PHE A 335 -11.94 1.12 2.19
N MET A 336 -11.77 -0.13 1.75
CA MET A 336 -11.27 -1.21 2.60
C MET A 336 -9.93 -0.84 3.25
N ARG A 337 -9.76 -1.20 4.53
CA ARG A 337 -8.51 -1.01 5.28
C ARG A 337 -7.99 -2.34 5.80
N VAL A 338 -6.71 -2.61 5.55
CA VAL A 338 -6.04 -3.82 6.01
C VAL A 338 -4.99 -3.45 7.04
N VAL A 339 -5.15 -3.95 8.27
CA VAL A 339 -4.19 -3.74 9.36
C VAL A 339 -3.24 -4.93 9.43
N LEU A 340 -1.93 -4.70 9.28
CA LEU A 340 -0.90 -5.74 9.37
C LEU A 340 -0.31 -5.78 10.79
N PRO A 341 -0.74 -6.73 11.65
CA PRO A 341 -0.22 -6.84 13.01
C PRO A 341 1.27 -7.25 13.00
N PRO A 342 2.00 -6.99 14.09
CA PRO A 342 3.33 -7.54 14.28
C PRO A 342 3.31 -9.08 14.14
N HIS A 343 4.25 -9.63 13.36
CA HIS A 343 4.39 -11.06 13.20
C HIS A 343 5.63 -11.56 13.97
N PHE A 344 5.46 -12.52 14.87
CA PHE A 344 6.57 -13.09 15.65
C PHE A 344 6.92 -14.48 15.14
N ARG A 345 8.22 -14.83 15.16
CA ARG A 345 8.64 -16.21 14.91
C ARG A 345 8.15 -17.10 16.05
N LYS A 346 7.59 -18.27 15.72
CA LYS A 346 7.40 -19.33 16.71
C LYS A 346 8.79 -19.82 17.11
N ILE A 347 9.21 -19.49 18.33
CA ILE A 347 10.44 -20.07 18.91
C ILE A 347 10.11 -21.53 19.19
N ALA A 348 10.74 -22.46 18.47
CA ALA A 348 10.66 -23.86 18.84
C ALA A 348 11.23 -24.00 20.26
N HIS A 349 10.43 -24.50 21.20
CA HIS A 349 10.92 -24.79 22.54
C HIS A 349 12.07 -25.80 22.40
N VAL A 350 13.30 -25.35 22.64
CA VAL A 350 14.40 -26.25 22.95
C VAL A 350 14.02 -26.91 24.26
N SER A 351 13.66 -28.19 24.21
CA SER A 351 13.64 -29.03 25.38
C SER A 351 15.06 -29.04 25.96
N GLU A 352 15.24 -28.50 27.16
CA GLU A 352 15.70 -29.30 28.31
C GLU A 352 16.14 -28.44 29.51
N SER A 353 15.78 -28.96 30.68
CA SER A 353 16.49 -28.94 31.96
C SER A 353 17.10 -27.63 32.48
N HIS A 354 16.52 -27.17 33.60
CA HIS A 354 17.15 -26.44 34.70
C HIS A 354 18.16 -25.33 34.36
N SER A 355 17.67 -24.08 34.35
CA SER A 355 18.51 -22.95 34.75
C SER A 355 17.65 -21.92 35.49
N SER A 356 17.83 -21.86 36.81
CA SER A 356 17.02 -21.11 37.79
C SER A 356 17.30 -19.60 37.78
N TYR A 357 17.49 -19.00 36.60
CA TYR A 357 17.64 -17.55 36.43
C TYR A 357 16.49 -16.92 35.63
N ALA A 358 15.60 -17.72 35.03
CA ALA A 358 14.47 -17.24 34.22
C ALA A 358 13.25 -16.80 35.06
N ASP A 359 13.11 -17.30 36.30
CA ASP A 359 11.92 -17.04 37.12
C ASP A 359 11.95 -15.67 37.82
N VAL A 360 13.13 -15.03 37.93
CA VAL A 360 13.26 -13.72 38.61
C VAL A 360 12.81 -12.57 37.71
N ALA A 361 13.03 -12.67 36.39
CA ALA A 361 12.67 -11.59 35.46
C ALA A 361 11.18 -11.57 35.07
N ILE A 362 10.49 -12.73 35.13
CA ILE A 362 9.04 -12.81 34.88
C ILE A 362 8.27 -12.19 36.05
N ALA A 363 8.74 -12.41 37.29
CA ALA A 363 8.12 -11.85 38.49
C ALA A 363 8.18 -10.32 38.56
N GLU A 364 9.25 -9.67 38.12
CA GLU A 364 9.39 -8.20 38.12
C GLU A 364 8.50 -7.51 37.08
N VAL A 365 8.30 -8.12 35.91
CA VAL A 365 7.41 -7.55 34.88
C VAL A 365 5.94 -7.70 35.30
N GLU A 366 5.51 -8.85 35.81
CA GLU A 366 4.11 -9.06 36.23
C GLU A 366 3.70 -8.23 37.44
N THR A 367 4.59 -8.06 38.44
CA THR A 367 4.33 -7.20 39.60
C THR A 367 4.20 -5.71 39.21
N THR A 368 4.94 -5.25 38.20
CA THR A 368 4.84 -3.86 37.71
C THR A 368 3.51 -3.60 36.98
N TRP A 369 2.90 -4.62 36.37
CA TRP A 369 1.58 -4.55 35.77
C TRP A 369 0.44 -4.66 36.80
N GLN A 370 0.57 -5.52 37.82
CA GLN A 370 -0.45 -5.68 38.89
C GLN A 370 -0.51 -4.50 39.87
N GLN A 371 0.62 -3.89 40.23
CA GLN A 371 0.62 -2.72 41.13
C GLN A 371 0.02 -1.46 40.49
N ARG A 372 -0.06 -1.38 39.15
CA ARG A 372 -0.72 -0.28 38.44
C ARG A 372 -2.24 -0.43 38.33
N THR A 373 -2.77 -1.63 38.54
CA THR A 373 -4.23 -1.87 38.52
C THR A 373 -4.90 -1.66 39.88
N GLU A 374 -4.14 -1.59 40.99
CA GLU A 374 -4.70 -1.50 42.34
C GLU A 374 -4.61 -0.10 43.00
N SER A 375 -3.97 0.90 42.37
CA SER A 375 -3.83 2.26 42.93
C SER A 375 -4.68 3.32 42.22
N GLY A 376 -6.00 3.11 42.17
CA GLY A 376 -7.00 4.12 41.75
C GLY A 376 -8.22 4.06 42.68
N GLY A 377 -8.25 4.94 43.68
CA GLY A 377 -9.18 4.91 44.81
C GLY A 377 -10.65 5.26 44.51
N GLU A 378 -11.51 4.55 45.23
CA GLU A 378 -12.87 4.82 45.74
C GLU A 378 -13.80 5.81 45.00
N VAL A 379 -14.93 5.27 44.51
CA VAL A 379 -16.22 5.99 44.41
C VAL A 379 -17.27 5.25 45.23
N LYS A 380 -17.91 5.98 46.15
CA LYS A 380 -18.93 5.50 47.09
C LYS A 380 -20.19 5.00 46.38
N ARG A 381 -20.71 3.87 46.86
CA ARG A 381 -22.01 3.27 46.54
C ARG A 381 -23.18 4.21 46.85
N ALA A 382 -24.12 4.32 45.91
CA ALA A 382 -25.52 4.58 46.19
C ALA A 382 -26.39 3.59 45.37
N GLN A 383 -27.40 3.02 46.04
CA GLN A 383 -28.27 1.94 45.60
C GLN A 383 -29.31 2.39 44.56
N GLY A 384 -29.69 1.49 43.66
CA GLY A 384 -30.92 1.58 42.85
C GLY A 384 -30.83 0.69 41.61
N GLY A 385 -31.51 -0.45 41.62
CA GLY A 385 -31.48 -1.42 40.52
C GLY A 385 -32.43 -1.07 39.37
N MET A 386 -32.11 -1.57 38.17
CA MET A 386 -33.04 -2.05 37.14
C MET A 386 -32.27 -2.65 35.94
N SER A 387 -33.03 -3.30 35.06
CA SER A 387 -32.74 -4.48 34.24
C SER A 387 -31.84 -4.33 32.99
N MET A 388 -31.45 -5.51 32.51
CA MET A 388 -30.59 -5.85 31.37
C MET A 388 -31.17 -5.42 30.00
N GLU A 389 -30.55 -4.43 29.35
CA GLU A 389 -30.47 -4.24 27.90
C GLU A 389 -29.43 -3.12 27.60
N GLU A 390 -28.75 -3.23 26.45
CA GLU A 390 -27.81 -2.25 25.84
C GLU A 390 -26.38 -2.15 26.40
N VAL A 391 -25.42 -2.72 25.66
CA VAL A 391 -23.99 -2.33 25.69
C VAL A 391 -23.45 -2.26 24.27
N GLU A 392 -23.56 -1.07 23.66
CA GLU A 392 -22.63 -0.57 22.63
C GLU A 392 -22.17 0.82 23.09
N ASP A 393 -20.88 0.99 23.34
CA ASP A 393 -20.12 2.24 23.15
C ASP A 393 -18.63 1.94 23.38
N ARG A 394 -17.75 2.06 22.38
CA ARG A 394 -17.11 3.29 21.86
C ARG A 394 -16.36 4.08 22.94
N VAL A 395 -15.04 3.95 22.93
CA VAL A 395 -14.12 4.99 23.43
C VAL A 395 -13.40 5.59 22.24
N VAL A 396 -13.97 6.68 21.74
CA VAL A 396 -13.28 7.72 20.98
C VAL A 396 -13.02 8.83 22.00
N LEU A 397 -11.75 9.13 22.27
CA LEU A 397 -11.36 10.37 22.95
C LEU A 397 -10.44 11.15 22.03
N GLY A 398 -10.97 12.25 21.51
CA GLY A 398 -10.27 13.25 20.72
C GLY A 398 -9.82 14.45 21.55
N ILE A 399 -9.02 15.31 20.93
CA ILE A 399 -8.76 16.71 21.29
C ILE A 399 -8.37 17.39 19.96
N GLY A 400 -8.89 18.53 19.50
CA GLY A 400 -9.93 19.44 19.97
C GLY A 400 -10.08 20.55 18.92
N ALA A 401 -11.30 21.02 18.67
CA ALA A 401 -11.58 22.22 17.88
C ALA A 401 -12.40 23.17 18.76
N THR A 402 -11.85 24.36 18.99
CA THR A 402 -12.49 25.46 19.71
C THR A 402 -13.63 26.04 18.87
N HIS A 403 -14.81 26.11 19.47
CA HIS A 403 -15.98 26.85 18.99
C HIS A 403 -15.98 28.22 19.67
N ASP A 404 -16.18 29.29 18.90
CA ASP A 404 -16.59 30.59 19.43
C ASP A 404 -18.00 30.86 18.89
N ARG A 405 -18.95 31.05 19.80
CA ARG A 405 -20.34 31.45 19.51
C ARG A 405 -20.52 32.86 20.06
N GLY A 406 -20.90 33.79 19.19
CA GLY A 406 -21.60 35.02 19.56
C GLY A 406 -22.96 35.03 18.87
N GLU A 407 -24.03 34.88 19.65
CA GLU A 407 -25.41 35.12 19.25
C GLU A 407 -25.77 36.61 19.40
N SER A 408 -26.55 37.16 18.47
CA SER A 408 -27.69 38.08 18.71
C SER A 408 -28.31 38.44 17.34
N MET A 409 -29.49 37.96 16.98
CA MET A 409 -30.84 38.46 17.30
C MET A 409 -31.30 39.65 16.39
N ILE A 410 -32.27 39.32 15.51
CA ILE A 410 -33.45 40.08 15.01
C ILE A 410 -33.24 41.47 14.37
N MET A 411 -33.72 41.65 13.13
CA MET A 411 -34.78 42.62 12.72
C MET A 411 -35.03 42.57 11.21
N GLU A 412 -36.30 42.84 10.85
CA GLU A 412 -36.98 42.83 9.56
C GLU A 412 -36.36 43.72 8.45
N GLY A 413 -36.76 43.47 7.20
CA GLY A 413 -36.70 44.48 6.13
C GLY A 413 -36.83 43.92 4.72
N ASP A 414 -37.99 44.17 4.09
CA ASP A 414 -38.36 43.87 2.70
C ASP A 414 -37.41 44.46 1.63
N LEU A 415 -37.07 43.66 0.61
CA LEU A 415 -37.42 43.82 -0.83
C LEU A 415 -36.62 42.85 -1.71
#